data_AF-A0A838KHJ1-F1
#
_entry.id   AF-A0A838KHJ1-F1
#
_cell.length_a   1.000
_cell.length_b   1.000
_cell.length_c   1.000
_cell.angle_alpha   90.00
_cell.angle_beta   90.00
_cell.angle_gamma   90.00
#
_symmetry.space_group_name_H-M   'P 1'
#
loop_
_entity.id
_entity.type
_entity.pdbx_description
1 polymer ?
#
loop_
_entity_poly.entity_id
_entity_poly.type
_entity_poly.pdbx_seq_one_letter_code
_entity_poly.pdbx_strand_id
1 'polypeptide(L)'
;MKLYADRPGRLLGQVLGDLTVLVVCWLAVRLGRGTYARVAELATPGRDAEATALRLNGRLREAARDVREAPLVGETLARPFRELASTSRELAASAQSYQDTVEQVATLAGVLVAAMPVLLVLSVWLPRRVAWVVEASA
;
A
#
# COMPACT_ATOMS: atom_id res chain seq x y z
N MET A 1 31.94 32.60 12.55
CA MET A 1 31.10 31.51 12.00
C MET A 1 31.97 30.60 11.14
N LYS A 2 32.49 29.52 11.73
CA LYS A 2 33.28 28.52 10.99
C LYS A 2 32.39 27.31 10.72
N LEU A 3 32.07 27.09 9.45
CA LEU A 3 31.17 26.01 9.02
C LEU A 3 31.82 24.63 9.03
N TYR A 4 33.13 24.51 9.34
CA TYR A 4 33.86 23.25 9.23
C TYR A 4 35.08 23.20 10.17
N ALA A 5 35.37 22.03 10.74
CA ALA A 5 36.48 21.83 11.68
C ALA A 5 37.76 21.39 10.96
N ASP A 6 38.86 22.10 11.23
CA ASP A 6 40.21 21.95 10.65
C ASP A 6 40.97 20.63 11.03
N ARG A 7 40.30 19.49 11.27
CA ARG A 7 40.96 18.21 11.63
C ARG A 7 40.51 17.01 10.76
N PRO A 8 41.40 16.39 9.97
CA PRO A 8 41.05 15.37 8.96
C PRO A 8 40.38 14.11 9.53
N GLY A 9 40.68 13.73 10.78
CA GLY A 9 40.03 12.59 11.45
C GLY A 9 38.55 12.81 11.80
N ARG A 10 38.10 14.07 11.97
CA ARG A 10 36.69 14.40 12.28
C ARG A 10 35.83 14.47 11.01
N LEU A 11 36.46 14.81 9.88
CA LEU A 11 35.89 14.82 8.54
C LEU A 11 35.44 13.42 8.11
N LEU A 12 36.30 12.41 8.28
CA LEU A 12 35.98 11.01 8.02
C LEU A 12 34.81 10.52 8.86
N GLY A 13 34.73 10.89 10.15
CA GLY A 13 33.62 10.52 11.02
C GLY A 13 32.27 11.12 10.59
N GLN A 14 32.26 12.35 10.08
CA GLN A 14 31.04 12.97 9.54
C GLN A 14 30.60 12.32 8.23
N VAL A 15 31.53 12.12 7.28
CA VAL A 15 31.23 11.46 6.00
C VAL A 15 30.74 10.03 6.22
N LEU A 16 31.38 9.27 7.11
CA LEU A 16 30.93 7.92 7.47
C LEU A 16 29.59 7.93 8.19
N GLY A 17 29.33 8.93 9.04
CA GLY A 17 28.04 9.12 9.71
C GLY A 17 26.91 9.38 8.71
N ASP A 18 27.11 10.34 7.81
CA ASP A 18 26.14 10.67 6.76
C ASP A 18 25.92 9.50 5.81
N LEU A 19 27.00 8.80 5.42
CA LEU A 19 26.91 7.59 4.60
C LEU A 19 26.12 6.48 5.32
N THR A 20 26.32 6.32 6.62
CA THR A 20 25.57 5.33 7.43
C THR A 20 24.08 5.67 7.44
N VAL A 21 23.73 6.94 7.66
CA VAL A 21 22.33 7.41 7.60
C VAL A 21 21.74 7.14 6.22
N LEU A 22 22.45 7.49 5.15
CA LEU A 22 21.99 7.27 3.77
C LEU A 22 21.79 5.79 3.46
N VAL A 23 22.73 4.93 3.85
CA VAL A 23 22.64 3.48 3.65
C VAL A 23 21.46 2.90 4.43
N VAL A 24 21.25 3.32 5.68
CA VAL A 24 20.12 2.83 6.48
C VAL A 24 18.79 3.32 5.89
N CYS A 25 18.67 4.59 5.53
CA CYS A 25 17.47 5.10 4.86
C CYS A 25 17.18 4.35 3.55
N TRP A 26 18.20 4.10 2.73
CA TRP A 26 18.06 3.33 1.50
C TRP A 26 17.58 1.90 1.77
N LEU A 27 18.20 1.20 2.72
CA LEU A 27 17.82 -0.17 3.08
C LEU A 27 16.41 -0.21 3.69
N ALA A 28 16.06 0.76 4.53
CA ALA A 28 14.75 0.89 5.15
C ALA A 28 13.65 1.06 4.10
N VAL A 29 13.85 1.96 3.14
CA VAL A 29 12.90 2.15 2.02
C VAL A 29 12.79 0.87 1.19
N ARG A 30 13.90 0.18 0.93
CA ARG A 30 13.88 -1.09 0.19
C ARG A 30 13.08 -2.16 0.93
N LEU A 31 13.24 -2.27 2.24
CA LEU A 31 12.47 -3.19 3.08
C LEU A 31 10.98 -2.81 3.11
N GLY A 32 10.65 -1.54 3.33
CA GLY A 32 9.27 -1.06 3.35
C GLY A 32 8.55 -1.29 2.02
N ARG A 33 9.21 -1.03 0.87
CA ARG A 33 8.67 -1.34 -0.46
C ARG A 33 8.48 -2.84 -0.67
N GLY A 34 9.41 -3.66 -0.18
CA GLY A 34 9.28 -5.12 -0.22
C GLY A 34 8.07 -5.60 0.58
N THR A 35 7.88 -5.09 1.80
CA THR A 35 6.72 -5.40 2.63
C THR A 35 5.41 -4.96 1.97
N TYR A 36 5.35 -3.72 1.46
CA TYR A 36 4.19 -3.23 0.71
C TYR A 36 3.82 -4.18 -0.42
N ALA A 37 4.78 -4.56 -1.27
CA ALA A 37 4.51 -5.44 -2.41
C ALA A 37 3.93 -6.80 -1.98
N ARG A 38 4.51 -7.42 -0.94
CA ARG A 38 4.04 -8.70 -0.40
C ARG A 38 2.64 -8.63 0.18
N VAL A 39 2.29 -7.54 0.86
CA VAL A 39 0.95 -7.36 1.41
C VAL A 39 -0.04 -7.00 0.31
N ALA A 40 0.34 -6.15 -0.64
CA ALA A 40 -0.50 -5.78 -1.78
C ALA A 40 -0.85 -6.97 -2.68
N GLU A 41 0.00 -8.02 -2.72
CA GLU A 41 -0.32 -9.28 -3.41
C GLU A 41 -1.63 -9.93 -2.89
N LEU A 42 -1.99 -9.70 -1.62
CA LEU A 42 -3.25 -10.19 -1.02
C LEU A 42 -4.50 -9.56 -1.66
N ALA A 43 -4.37 -8.47 -2.43
CA ALA A 43 -5.48 -7.89 -3.18
C ALA A 43 -5.82 -8.70 -4.45
N THR A 44 -4.92 -9.60 -4.88
CA THR A 44 -5.11 -10.40 -6.12
C THR A 44 -6.35 -11.27 -6.09
N PRO A 45 -6.62 -12.07 -5.03
CA PRO A 45 -7.90 -12.78 -4.89
C PRO A 45 -9.13 -11.85 -4.95
N GLY A 46 -9.01 -10.62 -4.42
CA GLY A 46 -10.07 -9.61 -4.52
C GLY A 46 -10.34 -9.18 -5.96
N ARG A 47 -9.28 -8.93 -6.75
CA ARG A 47 -9.39 -8.61 -8.19
C ARG A 47 -10.02 -9.74 -8.98
N ASP A 48 -9.61 -10.98 -8.72
CA ASP A 48 -10.15 -12.16 -9.38
C ASP A 48 -11.63 -12.37 -9.03
N ALA A 49 -12.01 -12.14 -7.77
CA ALA A 49 -13.38 -12.19 -7.30
C ALA A 49 -14.25 -11.10 -7.94
N GLU A 50 -13.78 -9.85 -7.98
CA GLU A 50 -14.46 -8.73 -8.64
C GLU A 50 -14.70 -9.03 -10.12
N ALA A 51 -13.65 -9.43 -10.85
CA ALA A 51 -13.75 -9.76 -12.28
C ALA A 51 -14.73 -10.91 -12.55
N THR A 52 -14.73 -11.92 -11.69
CA THR A 52 -15.64 -13.06 -11.79
C THR A 52 -17.08 -12.64 -11.52
N ALA A 53 -17.31 -11.82 -10.49
CA ALA A 53 -18.64 -11.31 -10.14
C ALA A 53 -19.21 -10.39 -11.24
N LEU A 54 -18.39 -9.54 -11.86
CA LEU A 54 -18.78 -8.71 -13.00
C LEU A 54 -19.11 -9.56 -14.25
N ARG A 55 -18.32 -10.60 -14.54
CA ARG A 55 -18.62 -11.54 -15.63
C ARG A 55 -19.93 -12.28 -15.39
N LEU A 56 -20.20 -12.70 -14.15
CA LEU A 56 -21.46 -13.31 -13.76
C LEU A 56 -22.64 -12.34 -13.89
N ASN A 57 -22.48 -11.09 -13.45
CA ASN A 57 -23.47 -10.01 -13.66
C ASN A 57 -23.85 -9.87 -15.13
N GLY A 58 -22.87 -9.89 -16.03
CA GLY A 58 -23.08 -9.84 -17.48
C GLY A 58 -23.93 -11.00 -18.00
N ARG A 59 -23.54 -12.24 -17.66
CA ARG A 59 -24.26 -13.46 -18.06
C ARG A 59 -25.70 -13.51 -17.52
N LEU A 60 -25.91 -13.10 -16.28
CA LEU A 60 -27.25 -13.04 -15.69
C LEU A 60 -28.13 -11.97 -16.35
N ARG A 61 -27.57 -10.83 -16.74
CA ARG A 61 -28.29 -9.80 -17.51
C ARG A 61 -28.63 -10.25 -18.93
N GLU A 62 -27.79 -11.07 -19.53
CA GLU A 62 -28.06 -11.70 -20.82
C GLU A 62 -29.20 -12.72 -20.68
N ALA A 63 -29.11 -13.66 -19.74
CA ALA A 63 -30.18 -14.61 -19.45
C ALA A 63 -31.52 -13.90 -19.12
N ALA A 64 -31.48 -12.80 -18.36
CA ALA A 64 -32.67 -12.00 -18.08
C ALA A 64 -33.29 -11.38 -19.35
N ARG A 65 -32.48 -11.02 -20.35
CA ARG A 65 -32.96 -10.49 -21.62
C ARG A 65 -33.58 -11.59 -22.48
N ASP A 66 -32.90 -12.74 -22.59
CA ASP A 66 -33.35 -13.87 -23.41
C ASP A 66 -34.68 -14.42 -22.91
N VAL A 67 -34.80 -14.62 -21.59
CA VAL A 67 -36.00 -15.21 -20.99
C VAL A 67 -37.19 -14.24 -21.00
N ARG A 68 -36.94 -12.92 -21.06
CA ARG A 68 -37.98 -11.90 -21.19
C ARG A 68 -38.73 -11.97 -22.53
N GLU A 69 -38.16 -12.62 -23.54
CA GLU A 69 -38.83 -12.83 -24.84
C GLU A 69 -39.97 -13.86 -24.77
N ALA A 70 -40.10 -14.60 -23.67
CA ALA A 70 -41.19 -15.55 -23.49
C ALA A 70 -42.56 -14.83 -23.36
N PRO A 71 -43.58 -15.20 -24.16
CA PRO A 71 -44.90 -14.58 -24.08
C PRO A 71 -45.56 -14.88 -22.73
N LEU A 72 -46.31 -13.90 -22.20
CA LEU A 72 -47.08 -13.93 -20.93
C LEU A 72 -46.26 -14.03 -19.63
N VAL A 73 -45.12 -14.72 -19.61
CA VAL A 73 -44.35 -15.01 -18.38
C VAL A 73 -42.92 -14.46 -18.37
N GLY A 74 -42.45 -13.87 -19.47
CA GLY A 74 -41.06 -13.43 -19.62
C GLY A 74 -40.56 -12.49 -18.52
N GLU A 75 -41.40 -11.55 -18.07
CA GLU A 75 -41.00 -10.60 -17.01
C GLU A 75 -40.86 -11.27 -15.63
N THR A 76 -41.77 -12.19 -15.29
CA THR A 76 -41.71 -12.98 -14.06
C THR A 76 -40.46 -13.87 -14.03
N LEU A 77 -40.12 -14.45 -15.18
CA LEU A 77 -38.93 -15.30 -15.32
C LEU A 77 -37.62 -14.50 -15.36
N ALA A 78 -37.62 -13.29 -15.91
CA ALA A 78 -36.45 -12.42 -15.99
C ALA A 78 -36.07 -11.77 -14.65
N ARG A 79 -37.05 -11.54 -13.76
CA ARG A 79 -36.86 -10.93 -12.45
C ARG A 79 -35.75 -11.57 -11.59
N PRO A 80 -35.75 -12.89 -11.30
CA PRO A 80 -34.71 -13.51 -10.48
C PRO A 80 -33.30 -13.36 -11.08
N PHE A 81 -33.16 -13.41 -12.41
CA PHE A 81 -31.86 -13.18 -13.05
C PHE A 81 -31.38 -11.74 -12.88
N ARG A 82 -32.28 -10.75 -12.93
CA ARG A 82 -31.91 -9.34 -12.64
C ARG A 82 -31.53 -9.13 -11.18
N GLU A 83 -32.25 -9.75 -10.26
CA GLU A 83 -31.94 -9.71 -8.82
C GLU A 83 -30.57 -10.35 -8.54
N LEU A 84 -30.30 -11.53 -9.08
CA LEU A 84 -28.98 -12.17 -8.98
C LEU A 84 -27.87 -11.32 -9.65
N ALA A 85 -28.19 -10.64 -10.76
CA ALA A 85 -27.25 -9.72 -11.38
C ALA A 85 -26.92 -8.57 -10.42
N SER A 86 -27.91 -7.91 -9.79
CA SER A 86 -27.63 -6.87 -8.79
C SER A 86 -26.78 -7.38 -7.63
N THR A 87 -27.09 -8.55 -7.09
CA THR A 87 -26.27 -9.16 -6.02
C THR A 87 -24.86 -9.46 -6.47
N SER A 88 -24.66 -9.92 -7.72
CA SER A 88 -23.32 -10.12 -8.28
C SER A 88 -22.55 -8.80 -8.41
N ARG A 89 -23.24 -7.68 -8.68
CA ARG A 89 -22.61 -6.35 -8.72
C ARG A 89 -22.22 -5.86 -7.32
N GLU A 90 -23.08 -6.09 -6.32
CA GLU A 90 -22.76 -5.79 -4.92
C GLU A 90 -21.56 -6.62 -4.43
N LEU A 91 -21.49 -7.89 -4.82
CA LEU A 91 -20.34 -8.74 -4.54
C LEU A 91 -19.05 -8.19 -5.17
N ALA A 92 -19.11 -7.71 -6.42
CA ALA A 92 -17.97 -7.06 -7.06
C ALA A 92 -17.52 -5.80 -6.29
N ALA A 93 -18.46 -4.95 -5.85
CA ALA A 93 -18.17 -3.77 -5.06
C ALA A 93 -17.55 -4.14 -3.68
N SER A 94 -18.02 -5.21 -3.05
CA SER A 94 -17.43 -5.73 -1.81
C SER A 94 -16.00 -6.24 -2.03
N ALA A 95 -15.76 -6.94 -3.13
CA ALA A 95 -14.42 -7.39 -3.52
C ALA A 95 -13.47 -6.22 -3.80
N GLN A 96 -13.96 -5.13 -4.38
CA GLN A 96 -13.20 -3.90 -4.55
C GLN A 96 -12.86 -3.25 -3.20
N SER A 97 -13.83 -3.12 -2.29
CA SER A 97 -13.58 -2.56 -0.95
C SER A 97 -12.55 -3.38 -0.14
N TYR A 98 -12.53 -4.70 -0.32
CA TYR A 98 -11.48 -5.56 0.23
C TYR A 98 -10.09 -5.19 -0.33
N GLN A 99 -9.97 -4.98 -1.64
CA GLN A 99 -8.70 -4.57 -2.27
C GLN A 99 -8.20 -3.24 -1.71
N ASP A 100 -9.09 -2.25 -1.57
CA ASP A 100 -8.75 -0.94 -1.00
C ASP A 100 -8.24 -1.07 0.45
N THR A 101 -8.86 -1.95 1.23
CA THR A 101 -8.44 -2.23 2.62
C THR A 101 -7.06 -2.88 2.65
N VAL A 102 -6.81 -3.85 1.77
CA VAL A 102 -5.49 -4.50 1.66
C VAL A 102 -4.42 -3.48 1.26
N GLU A 103 -4.72 -2.57 0.33
CA GLU A 103 -3.78 -1.53 -0.08
C GLU A 103 -3.44 -0.54 1.05
N GLN A 104 -4.44 -0.17 1.86
CA GLN A 104 -4.21 0.65 3.06
C GLN A 104 -3.31 -0.07 4.07
N VAL A 105 -3.58 -1.36 4.33
CA VAL A 105 -2.76 -2.17 5.23
C VAL A 105 -1.34 -2.34 4.68
N ALA A 106 -1.18 -2.58 3.38
CA ALA A 106 0.11 -2.68 2.72
C ALA A 106 0.92 -1.39 2.86
N THR A 107 0.26 -0.24 2.68
CA THR A 107 0.86 1.09 2.84
C THR A 107 1.33 1.30 4.27
N LEU A 108 0.44 1.06 5.23
CA LEU A 108 0.76 1.23 6.65
C LEU A 108 1.91 0.31 7.08
N ALA A 109 1.86 -0.96 6.70
CA ALA A 109 2.90 -1.93 7.02
C ALA A 109 4.25 -1.53 6.41
N GLY A 110 4.27 -1.15 5.13
CA GLY A 110 5.48 -0.69 4.45
C GLY A 110 6.09 0.55 5.09
N VAL A 111 5.26 1.53 5.46
CA VAL A 111 5.70 2.75 6.15
C VAL A 111 6.27 2.45 7.53
N LEU A 112 5.59 1.63 8.34
CA LEU A 112 6.05 1.27 9.68
C LEU A 112 7.39 0.51 9.64
N VAL A 113 7.53 -0.42 8.69
CA VAL A 113 8.79 -1.17 8.49
C VAL A 113 9.93 -0.25 8.07
N ALA A 114 9.68 0.74 7.22
CA ALA A 114 10.69 1.72 6.83
C ALA A 114 10.99 2.73 7.97
N ALA A 115 9.99 3.13 8.73
CA ALA A 115 10.13 4.14 9.78
C ALA A 115 10.98 3.64 10.96
N MET A 116 10.83 2.38 11.38
CA MET A 116 11.57 1.80 12.52
C MET A 116 13.10 2.02 12.46
N PRO A 117 13.81 1.55 11.42
CA PRO A 117 15.26 1.73 11.33
C PRO A 117 15.67 3.20 11.16
N VAL A 118 14.87 4.00 10.45
CA VAL A 118 15.14 5.44 10.26
C VAL A 118 15.04 6.16 11.59
N LEU A 119 13.97 5.93 12.37
CA LEU A 119 13.79 6.50 13.69
C LEU A 119 14.91 6.07 14.64
N LEU A 120 15.34 4.81 14.61
CA LEU A 120 16.42 4.31 15.44
C LEU A 120 17.75 5.03 15.13
N VAL A 121 18.10 5.16 13.85
CA VAL A 121 19.31 5.88 13.45
C VAL A 121 19.24 7.36 13.80
N LEU A 122 18.10 8.01 13.52
CA LEU A 122 17.90 9.40 13.90
C LEU A 122 18.00 9.58 15.42
N SER A 123 17.44 8.68 16.23
CA SER A 123 17.50 8.74 17.70
C SER A 123 18.94 8.69 18.22
N VAL A 124 19.82 7.94 17.58
CA VAL A 124 21.24 7.84 17.97
C VAL A 124 22.07 9.01 17.40
N TRP A 125 21.75 9.45 16.19
CA TRP A 125 22.53 10.45 15.45
C TRP A 125 22.18 11.90 15.79
N LEU A 126 20.88 12.24 15.97
CA LEU A 126 20.42 13.60 16.31
C LEU A 126 21.08 14.14 17.59
N PRO A 127 21.06 13.45 18.75
CA PRO A 127 21.63 14.00 19.98
C PRO A 127 23.14 14.17 19.88
N ARG A 128 23.84 13.26 19.20
CA ARG A 128 25.29 13.39 18.95
C ARG A 128 25.60 14.62 18.09
N ARG A 129 24.74 14.93 17.11
CA ARG A 129 24.91 16.09 16.24
C ARG A 129 24.51 17.40 16.91
N VAL A 130 23.41 17.41 17.67
CA VAL A 130 22.94 18.60 18.40
C VAL A 130 23.94 18.99 19.49
N ALA A 131 24.44 18.02 20.27
CA ALA A 131 25.48 18.27 21.27
C ALA A 131 26.71 18.94 20.64
N TRP A 132 27.11 18.49 19.46
CA TRP A 132 28.22 19.10 18.71
C TRP A 132 27.94 20.50 18.18
N VAL A 133 26.72 20.78 17.72
CA VAL A 133 26.37 22.12 17.26
C VAL A 133 26.38 23.10 18.43
N VAL A 134 25.92 22.68 19.60
CA VAL A 134 25.96 23.47 20.84
C VAL A 134 27.41 23.69 21.30
N GLU A 135 28.23 22.65 21.29
CA GLU A 135 29.63 22.71 21.72
C GLU A 135 30.54 23.46 20.73
N ALA A 136 30.13 23.58 19.46
CA ALA A 136 30.79 24.40 18.45
C ALA A 136 30.27 25.85 18.37
N SER A 137 29.21 26.18 19.11
CA SER A 137 28.63 27.54 19.18
C SER A 137 28.90 28.26 20.51
N ALA A 138 29.50 27.58 21.50
CA ALA A 138 30.11 28.18 22.69
C ALA A 138 31.58 28.54 22.44
#